data_AF-A0A3B9IGA1-F1
#
_entry.id   AF-A0A3B9IGA1-F1
#
_cell.length_a   1.000
_cell.length_b   1.000
_cell.length_c   1.000
_cell.angle_alpha   90.00
_cell.angle_beta   90.00
_cell.angle_gamma   90.00
#
_symmetry.space_group_name_H-M   'P 1'
#
loop_
_entity.id
_entity.type
_entity.pdbx_description
1 polymer ?
#
loop_
_entity_poly.entity_id
_entity_poly.type
_entity_poly.pdbx_seq_one_letter_code
_entity_poly.pdbx_strand_id
1 'polypeptide(L)'
;IREICDRYGVLLIHDEVMSGAGRTGRYLGGDHWGITPDLVALSKGLGAGYVPLGAMIASDKLVRPVLDAGGFQHGFTYAGNP
;
A
#
# COMPACT_ATOMS: atom_id res chain seq x y z
N ILE A 1 1.55 9.05 15.47
CA ILE A 1 1.40 7.59 15.21
C ILE A 1 2.66 7.02 14.56
N ARG A 2 3.15 7.55 13.44
CA ARG A 2 4.40 7.09 12.80
C ARG A 2 5.56 6.89 13.78
N GLU A 3 5.90 7.93 14.55
CA GLU A 3 6.99 7.85 15.55
C GLU A 3 6.79 6.76 16.61
N ILE A 4 5.54 6.47 16.97
CA ILE A 4 5.19 5.40 17.91
C ILE A 4 5.43 4.04 17.25
N CYS A 5 4.96 3.87 16.02
CA CYS A 5 5.18 2.66 15.23
C CYS A 5 6.69 2.39 15.05
N ASP A 6 7.50 3.42 14.78
CA ASP A 6 8.95 3.30 14.70
C ASP A 6 9.59 2.89 16.04
N ARG A 7 9.16 3.51 17.14
CA ARG A 7 9.69 3.21 18.48
C ARG A 7 9.45 1.76 18.91
N TYR A 8 8.29 1.20 18.56
CA TYR A 8 7.88 -0.12 19.03
C TYR A 8 7.97 -1.22 17.96
N GLY A 9 8.53 -0.92 16.78
CA GLY A 9 8.65 -1.90 15.69
C GLY A 9 7.29 -2.36 15.15
N VAL A 10 6.27 -1.50 15.19
CA VAL A 10 4.94 -1.79 14.66
C VAL A 10 4.87 -1.29 13.21
N LEU A 11 4.24 -2.08 12.34
CA LEU A 11 4.01 -1.66 10.96
C LEU A 11 2.84 -0.67 10.90
N LEU A 12 3.05 0.43 10.17
CA LEU A 12 2.01 1.39 9.80
C LEU A 12 1.50 1.06 8.40
N ILE A 13 0.20 0.83 8.30
CA ILE A 13 -0.49 0.58 7.04
C ILE A 13 -1.41 1.76 6.77
N HIS A 14 -1.28 2.38 5.60
CA HIS A 14 -2.27 3.35 5.14
C HIS A 14 -3.29 2.63 4.25
N ASP A 15 -4.55 2.62 4.67
CA ASP A 15 -5.67 2.25 3.81
C ASP A 15 -6.08 3.46 2.97
N GLU A 16 -5.58 3.50 1.74
CA GLU A 16 -5.78 4.59 0.78
C GLU A 16 -6.79 4.20 -0.31
N VAL A 17 -7.62 3.16 -0.06
CA VAL A 17 -8.62 2.70 -1.03
C VAL A 17 -9.59 3.83 -1.41
N MET A 18 -9.94 4.71 -0.47
CA MET A 18 -10.80 5.88 -0.74
C MET A 18 -10.02 7.18 -0.92
N SER A 19 -9.00 7.41 -0.08
CA SER A 19 -8.28 8.69 0.00
C SER A 19 -7.13 8.83 -0.98
N GLY A 20 -6.65 7.72 -1.55
CA GLY A 20 -5.60 7.71 -2.56
C GLY A 20 -6.09 8.13 -3.94
N ALA A 21 -5.22 7.94 -4.94
CA ALA A 21 -5.48 8.31 -6.34
C ALA A 21 -5.97 9.76 -6.51
N GLY A 22 -5.41 10.69 -5.73
CA GLY A 22 -5.69 12.12 -5.87
C GLY A 22 -6.93 12.64 -5.14
N ARG A 23 -7.72 11.79 -4.46
CA ARG A 23 -9.02 12.18 -3.86
C ARG A 23 -8.90 13.40 -2.94
N THR A 24 -7.81 13.49 -2.19
CA THR A 24 -7.59 14.53 -1.17
C THR A 24 -6.71 15.69 -1.67
N GLY A 25 -6.36 15.74 -2.97
CA GLY A 25 -5.47 16.74 -3.55
C GLY A 25 -3.97 16.39 -3.51
N ARG A 26 -3.61 15.22 -2.94
CA ARG A 26 -2.30 14.55 -3.07
C ARG A 26 -2.52 13.13 -3.57
N TYR A 27 -1.48 12.49 -4.12
CA TYR A 27 -1.64 11.15 -4.67
C TYR A 27 -2.01 10.14 -3.59
N LEU A 28 -1.29 10.14 -2.46
CA LEU A 28 -1.71 9.47 -1.23
C LEU A 28 -2.22 10.52 -0.23
N GLY A 29 -3.28 10.18 0.52
CA GLY A 29 -3.74 11.01 1.63
C GLY A 29 -2.65 11.24 2.68
N GLY A 30 -1.85 10.22 2.98
CA GLY A 30 -0.71 10.30 3.89
C GLY A 30 0.32 11.40 3.57
N ASP A 31 0.44 11.79 2.30
CA ASP A 31 1.40 12.79 1.83
C ASP A 31 1.15 14.18 2.43
N HIS A 32 -0.09 14.47 2.86
CA HIS A 32 -0.42 15.74 3.55
C HIS A 32 0.36 15.93 4.85
N TRP A 33 0.84 14.85 5.46
CA TRP A 33 1.58 14.88 6.71
C TRP A 33 3.07 14.52 6.57
N GLY A 34 3.55 14.28 5.34
CA GLY A 34 4.95 13.90 5.10
C GLY A 34 5.36 12.59 5.77
N ILE A 35 4.41 11.69 6.00
CA ILE A 35 4.62 10.41 6.69
C ILE A 35 4.68 9.29 5.64
N THR A 36 5.74 8.47 5.71
CA THR A 36 5.87 7.26 4.90
C THR A 36 5.37 6.04 5.67
N PRO A 37 4.29 5.36 5.22
CA PRO A 37 3.86 4.10 5.80
C PRO A 37 4.73 2.93 5.33
N ASP A 38 4.60 1.78 6.00
CA ASP A 38 5.29 0.55 5.65
C ASP A 38 4.61 -0.18 4.49
N LEU A 39 3.28 -0.07 4.44
CA LEU A 39 2.37 -0.64 3.44
C LEU A 39 1.29 0.37 3.06
N VAL A 40 0.82 0.30 1.81
CA VAL A 40 -0.33 1.08 1.33
C VAL A 40 -1.30 0.16 0.60
N ALA A 41 -2.58 0.22 0.95
CA ALA A 41 -3.66 -0.42 0.20
C ALA A 41 -4.30 0.59 -0.76
N LEU A 42 -4.43 0.25 -2.05
CA LEU A 42 -5.08 1.05 -3.07
C LEU A 42 -6.12 0.23 -3.83
N SER A 43 -7.20 0.89 -4.25
CA SER A 43 -8.19 0.35 -5.21
C SER A 43 -9.05 1.52 -5.71
N LYS A 44 -10.33 1.29 -6.04
CA LYS A 44 -11.33 2.28 -6.48
C LYS A 44 -10.78 3.27 -7.52
N GLY A 45 -10.33 4.45 -7.06
CA GLY A 45 -9.75 5.48 -7.92
C GLY A 45 -8.56 4.98 -8.74
N LEU A 46 -7.84 3.96 -8.27
CA LEU A 46 -6.74 3.33 -9.00
C LEU A 46 -7.18 2.75 -10.36
N GLY A 47 -8.34 2.08 -10.41
CA GLY A 47 -8.94 1.60 -11.66
C GLY A 47 -9.94 2.59 -12.27
N ALA A 48 -10.12 3.76 -11.66
CA ALA A 48 -11.12 4.79 -11.99
C ALA A 48 -12.57 4.27 -12.17
N GLY A 49 -12.88 3.07 -11.66
CA GLY A 49 -14.16 2.39 -11.90
C GLY A 49 -14.30 1.70 -13.27
N TYR A 50 -13.28 1.76 -14.14
CA TYR A 50 -13.28 1.13 -15.46
C TYR A 50 -12.95 -0.36 -15.40
N VAL A 51 -12.05 -0.73 -14.49
CA VAL A 51 -11.62 -2.11 -14.28
C VAL A 51 -11.50 -2.41 -12.78
N PRO A 52 -11.81 -3.64 -12.33
CA PRO A 52 -11.57 -4.05 -10.95
C PRO A 52 -10.06 -4.17 -10.72
N LEU A 53 -9.48 -3.16 -10.08
CA LEU A 53 -8.05 -3.09 -9.79
C LEU A 53 -7.81 -2.75 -8.32
N GLY A 54 -6.98 -3.56 -7.67
CA GLY A 54 -6.48 -3.34 -6.32
C GLY A 54 -4.98 -3.58 -6.28
N ALA A 55 -4.30 -2.89 -5.37
CA ALA A 55 -2.86 -3.02 -5.18
C ALA A 55 -2.51 -2.92 -3.68
N MET A 56 -1.52 -3.70 -3.28
CA MET A 56 -0.80 -3.53 -2.03
C MET A 56 0.61 -3.10 -2.39
N ILE A 57 1.01 -1.93 -1.93
CA ILE A 57 2.37 -1.41 -2.09
C ILE A 57 3.10 -1.68 -0.78
N ALA A 58 4.29 -2.25 -0.86
CA ALA A 58 5.12 -2.56 0.30
C ALA A 58 6.52 -1.98 0.11
N SER A 59 7.12 -1.51 1.20
CA SER A 59 8.50 -1.04 1.19
C SER A 59 9.51 -2.17 0.98
N ASP A 60 10.64 -1.87 0.35
CA ASP A 60 11.76 -2.82 0.11
C ASP A 60 12.21 -3.56 1.37
N LYS A 61 12.16 -2.91 2.53
CA LYS A 61 12.51 -3.51 3.82
C LYS A 61 11.62 -4.69 4.20
N LEU A 62 10.38 -4.73 3.69
CA LEU A 62 9.45 -5.85 3.86
C LEU A 62 9.56 -6.83 2.69
N VAL A 63 9.71 -6.33 1.47
CA VAL A 63 9.75 -7.17 0.26
C VAL A 63 10.99 -8.07 0.26
N ARG A 64 12.18 -7.54 0.58
CA ARG A 64 13.43 -8.32 0.49
C ARG A 64 13.43 -9.57 1.38
N PRO A 65 13.13 -9.49 2.69
CA PRO A 65 13.09 -10.68 3.53
C PRO A 65 12.06 -11.72 3.07
N VAL A 66 10.92 -11.27 2.53
CA VAL A 66 9.89 -12.18 1.99
C VAL A 66 10.39 -12.90 0.74
N LEU A 67 11.10 -12.20 -0.15
CA LEU A 67 11.73 -12.83 -1.31
C LEU A 67 12.84 -13.80 -0.91
N ASP A 68 13.70 -13.41 0.03
CA ASP A 68 14.78 -14.27 0.56
C ASP A 68 14.23 -15.54 1.23
N ALA A 69 13.01 -15.47 1.79
CA ALA A 69 12.31 -16.59 2.39
C ALA A 69 11.55 -17.49 1.40
N GLY A 70 11.73 -17.30 0.08
CA GLY A 70 11.05 -18.10 -0.95
C GLY A 70 9.79 -17.45 -1.55
N GLY A 71 9.60 -16.15 -1.32
CA GLY A 71 8.52 -15.36 -1.91
C GLY A 71 7.21 -15.38 -1.13
N PHE A 72 6.27 -14.55 -1.58
CA PHE A 72 4.97 -14.41 -0.94
C PHE A 72 3.96 -15.40 -1.53
N GLN A 73 3.61 -16.43 -0.76
CA GLN A 73 2.67 -17.49 -1.17
C GLN A 73 1.20 -17.04 -1.04
N HIS A 74 0.86 -15.97 -1.74
CA HIS A 74 -0.50 -15.42 -1.79
C HIS A 74 -0.74 -14.82 -3.18
N GLY A 75 -1.93 -15.06 -3.73
CA GLY A 75 -2.28 -14.57 -5.05
C GLY A 75 -3.78 -14.71 -5.34
N PHE A 76 -4.21 -14.01 -6.37
CA PHE A 76 -5.57 -14.06 -6.90
C PHE A 76 -5.52 -14.53 -8.35
N THR A 77 -6.57 -15.21 -8.83
CA THR A 77 -6.65 -15.68 -10.22
C THR A 77 -6.44 -14.54 -11.24
N TYR A 78 -6.94 -13.34 -10.93
CA TYR A 78 -6.82 -12.15 -11.77
C TYR A 78 -5.72 -11.18 -11.31
N ALA A 79 -4.79 -11.61 -10.45
CA ALA A 79 -3.67 -10.76 -10.03
C ALA A 79 -2.82 -10.40 -11.26
N GLY A 80 -2.70 -9.10 -11.54
CA GLY A 80 -1.95 -8.61 -12.71
C GLY A 80 -2.64 -8.85 -14.06
N ASN A 81 -3.98 -8.98 -14.08
CA ASN A 81 -4.75 -9.09 -15.33
C ASN A 81 -4.44 -7.90 -16.28
N PRO A 82 -3.98 -8.16 -17.54
CA PRO A 82 -3.67 -7.13 -18.53
C PRO A 82 -4.86 -6.26 -18.92
#